data_AF-A0ABD7FD40-F1
#
_entry.id   AF-A0ABD7FD40-F1
#
_cell.length_a   1.000
_cell.length_b   1.000
_cell.length_c   1.000
_cell.angle_alpha   90.00
_cell.angle_beta   90.00
_cell.angle_gamma   90.00
#
_symmetry.space_group_name_H-M   'P 1'
#
loop_
_entity.id
_entity.type
_entity.pdbx_description
1 polymer ?
#
loop_
_entity_poly.entity_id
_entity_poly.type
_entity_poly.pdbx_seq_one_letter_code
_entity_poly.pdbx_strand_id
1 'polypeptide(L)'
;MIDYNPAKKEIIAAKKCLEQMKSSTNHDDFEMHWRECLGHIEKSFSKLLCATKPVSGKFSSHFNQKFMLRKTDKTLAYLHQARNADHHSTMEISKLEPPYTTLGAFPGARSHYIKELIINSTGEIAKYEGDPMIVEFHPATTMPITVRNQGKDYPPPTEHLGEKLVDIHPSVLAYLGIQFYEKWIDESCATFR
;
A
#
# COMPACT_ATOMS: atom_id res chain seq x y z
N MET A 1 2.06 34.94 0.41
CA MET A 1 1.27 34.01 -0.41
C MET A 1 1.82 32.61 -0.17
N ILE A 2 0.97 31.65 0.19
CA ILE A 2 1.41 30.28 0.47
C ILE A 2 1.65 29.56 -0.85
N ASP A 3 2.87 29.07 -1.08
CA ASP A 3 3.21 28.31 -2.29
C ASP A 3 3.07 26.79 -2.06
N TYR A 4 1.99 26.22 -2.60
CA TYR A 4 1.71 24.78 -2.53
C TYR A 4 2.36 23.98 -3.68
N ASN A 5 2.94 24.63 -4.69
CA ASN A 5 3.50 23.95 -5.86
C ASN A 5 4.58 22.91 -5.49
N PRO A 6 5.49 23.17 -4.54
CA PRO A 6 6.48 22.17 -4.14
C PRO A 6 5.86 20.88 -3.61
N ALA A 7 4.77 20.97 -2.85
CA ALA A 7 4.05 19.80 -2.32
C ALA A 7 3.28 19.06 -3.44
N LYS A 8 2.62 19.81 -4.34
CA LYS A 8 1.92 19.24 -5.51
C LYS A 8 2.85 18.49 -6.46
N LYS A 9 4.07 19.00 -6.67
CA LYS A 9 5.09 18.31 -7.47
C LYS A 9 5.46 16.94 -6.89
N GLU A 10 5.52 16.80 -5.57
CA GLU A 10 5.79 15.51 -4.93
C GLU A 10 4.60 14.53 -5.08
N ILE A 11 3.36 15.01 -5.04
CA ILE A 11 2.19 14.19 -5.36
C ILE A 11 2.23 13.67 -6.80
N ILE A 12 2.59 14.54 -7.76
CA ILE A 12 2.76 14.14 -9.17
C ILE A 12 3.85 13.09 -9.31
N ALA A 13 4.99 13.26 -8.62
CA ALA A 13 6.06 12.28 -8.62
C ALA A 13 5.63 10.94 -8.00
N ALA A 14 4.92 10.95 -6.86
CA ALA A 14 4.38 9.76 -6.23
C ALA A 14 3.41 9.01 -7.16
N LYS A 15 2.53 9.73 -7.87
CA LYS A 15 1.64 9.14 -8.89
C LYS A 15 2.43 8.48 -10.03
N LYS A 16 3.52 9.09 -10.47
CA LYS A 16 4.40 8.49 -11.48
C LYS A 16 5.03 7.19 -10.97
N CYS A 17 5.56 7.17 -9.75
CA CYS A 17 6.08 5.95 -9.13
C CYS A 17 5.01 4.87 -9.03
N LEU A 18 3.77 5.21 -8.66
CA LEU A 18 2.66 4.26 -8.64
C LEU A 18 2.37 3.63 -10.01
N GLU A 19 2.39 4.41 -11.09
CA GLU A 19 2.23 3.86 -12.44
C GLU A 19 3.42 2.98 -12.82
N GLN A 20 4.64 3.34 -12.42
CA GLN A 20 5.83 2.52 -12.64
C GLN A 20 5.75 1.19 -11.87
N MET A 21 5.29 1.20 -10.62
CA MET A 21 5.02 -0.01 -9.82
C MET A 21 4.05 -0.94 -10.57
N LYS A 22 2.93 -0.40 -11.08
CA LYS A 22 1.93 -1.21 -11.81
C LYS A 22 2.49 -1.79 -13.12
N SER A 23 3.44 -1.11 -13.76
CA SER A 23 4.08 -1.56 -15.00
C SER A 23 5.33 -2.43 -14.79
N SER A 24 5.77 -2.60 -13.54
CA SER A 24 6.98 -3.36 -13.22
C SER A 24 6.77 -4.85 -13.51
N THR A 25 7.77 -5.50 -14.10
CA THR A 25 7.70 -6.90 -14.52
C THR A 25 8.40 -7.85 -13.55
N ASN A 26 9.17 -7.32 -12.62
CA ASN A 26 9.90 -8.08 -11.61
C ASN A 26 9.81 -7.41 -10.23
N HIS A 27 10.18 -8.16 -9.21
CA HIS A 27 10.10 -7.75 -7.82
C HIS A 27 11.01 -6.55 -7.51
N ASP A 28 12.25 -6.57 -7.97
CA ASP A 28 13.26 -5.58 -7.62
C ASP A 28 12.91 -4.19 -8.18
N ASP A 29 12.47 -4.12 -9.44
CA ASP A 29 11.97 -2.89 -10.06
C ASP A 29 10.72 -2.36 -9.35
N PHE A 30 9.80 -3.27 -8.99
CA PHE A 30 8.62 -2.91 -8.24
C PHE A 30 8.98 -2.33 -6.88
N GLU A 31 9.88 -2.99 -6.15
CA GLU A 31 10.30 -2.58 -4.81
C GLU A 31 11.04 -1.23 -4.85
N MET A 32 11.90 -1.02 -5.85
CA MET A 32 12.54 0.28 -6.08
C MET A 32 11.49 1.39 -6.21
N HIS A 33 10.51 1.23 -7.09
CA HIS A 33 9.46 2.24 -7.28
C HIS A 33 8.53 2.39 -6.08
N TRP A 34 8.33 1.31 -5.32
CA TRP A 34 7.59 1.35 -4.05
C TRP A 34 8.28 2.25 -3.03
N ARG A 35 9.59 2.07 -2.82
CA ARG A 35 10.41 2.89 -1.92
C ARG A 35 10.40 4.37 -2.34
N GLU A 36 10.57 4.64 -3.64
CA GLU A 36 10.50 6.00 -4.19
C GLU A 36 9.13 6.65 -3.95
N CYS A 37 8.05 5.89 -4.17
CA CYS A 37 6.69 6.37 -3.95
C CYS A 37 6.47 6.79 -2.49
N LEU A 38 6.87 5.95 -1.54
CA LEU A 38 6.81 6.25 -0.10
C LEU A 38 7.60 7.52 0.26
N GLY A 39 8.79 7.67 -0.33
CA GLY A 39 9.62 8.87 -0.16
C GLY A 39 8.91 10.14 -0.65
N HIS A 40 8.28 10.10 -1.82
CA HIS A 40 7.53 11.24 -2.37
C HIS A 40 6.28 11.57 -1.55
N ILE A 41 5.58 10.57 -1.02
CA ILE A 41 4.45 10.77 -0.10
C ILE A 41 4.88 11.59 1.13
N GLU A 42 5.95 11.17 1.83
CA GLU A 42 6.42 11.89 3.03
C GLU A 42 6.98 13.29 2.71
N LYS A 43 7.65 13.45 1.56
CA LYS A 43 8.13 14.76 1.09
C LYS A 43 6.97 15.70 0.79
N SER A 44 5.86 15.22 0.22
CA SER A 44 4.67 16.05 -0.06
C SER A 44 4.13 16.69 1.22
N PHE A 45 4.04 15.92 2.30
CA PHE A 45 3.62 16.39 3.62
C PHE A 45 4.62 17.38 4.22
N SER A 46 5.92 17.05 4.18
CA SER A 46 6.98 17.93 4.69
C SER A 46 6.96 19.30 3.99
N LYS A 47 6.73 19.32 2.67
CA LYS A 47 6.62 20.56 1.89
C LYS A 47 5.32 21.32 2.16
N LEU A 48 4.21 20.62 2.40
CA LEU A 48 2.95 21.23 2.85
C LEU A 48 3.15 21.99 4.18
N LEU A 49 3.81 21.37 5.16
CA LEU A 49 4.13 22.02 6.43
C LEU A 49 5.03 23.24 6.23
N CYS A 50 6.02 23.14 5.33
CA CYS A 50 6.91 24.25 5.03
C CYS A 50 6.15 25.45 4.41
N ALA A 51 5.28 25.18 3.44
CA ALA A 51 4.43 26.19 2.80
C ALA A 51 3.52 26.90 3.80
N THR A 52 2.93 26.13 4.73
CA THR A 52 1.94 26.63 5.70
C THR A 52 2.54 27.23 6.98
N LYS A 53 3.88 27.32 7.09
CA LYS A 53 4.57 27.97 8.22
C LYS A 53 3.99 29.35 8.61
N PRO A 54 3.66 30.27 7.67
CA PRO A 54 3.10 31.57 8.01
C PRO A 54 1.76 31.52 8.78
N VAL A 55 1.03 30.41 8.65
CA VAL A 55 -0.28 30.19 9.28
C VAL A 55 -0.29 28.97 10.20
N SER A 56 0.88 28.52 10.66
CA SER A 56 1.09 27.23 11.36
C SER A 56 0.12 26.97 12.52
N GLY A 57 -0.17 27.98 13.34
CA GLY A 57 -1.14 27.86 14.44
C GLY A 57 -2.58 27.59 13.96
N LYS A 58 -3.05 28.37 12.98
CA LYS A 58 -4.39 28.19 12.38
C LYS A 58 -4.47 26.87 11.60
N PHE A 59 -3.42 26.54 10.85
CA PHE A 59 -3.31 25.30 10.08
C PHE A 59 -3.39 24.06 10.99
N SER A 60 -2.59 24.04 12.07
CA SER A 60 -2.57 22.90 13.00
C SER A 60 -3.89 22.75 13.73
N SER A 61 -4.53 23.85 14.13
CA SER A 61 -5.86 23.82 14.75
C SER A 61 -6.93 23.29 13.77
N HIS A 62 -6.95 23.80 12.54
CA HIS A 62 -7.95 23.41 11.54
C HIS A 62 -7.80 21.95 11.09
N PHE A 63 -6.57 21.47 10.92
CA PHE A 63 -6.29 20.11 10.43
C PHE A 63 -5.86 19.12 11.51
N ASN A 64 -6.13 19.40 12.79
CA ASN A 64 -5.73 18.55 13.92
C ASN A 64 -6.14 17.08 13.71
N GLN A 65 -7.35 16.84 13.20
CA GLN A 65 -7.84 15.49 12.90
C GLN A 65 -6.94 14.76 11.88
N LYS A 66 -6.49 15.42 10.81
CA LYS A 66 -5.61 14.80 9.81
C LYS A 66 -4.22 14.49 10.36
N PHE A 67 -3.69 15.35 11.24
CA PHE A 67 -2.46 15.05 11.98
C PHE A 67 -2.60 13.82 12.88
N MET A 68 -3.75 13.66 13.53
CA MET A 68 -4.05 12.45 14.32
C MET A 68 -4.15 11.22 13.42
N LEU A 69 -4.87 11.32 12.29
CA LEU A 69 -5.01 10.22 11.34
C LEU A 69 -3.65 9.69 10.85
N ARG A 70 -2.64 10.54 10.60
CA ARG A 70 -1.29 10.06 10.25
C ARG A 70 -0.69 9.09 11.27
N LYS A 71 -1.10 9.17 12.54
CA LYS A 71 -0.59 8.33 13.63
C LYS A 71 -1.52 7.16 13.96
N THR A 72 -2.82 7.36 13.83
CA THR A 72 -3.84 6.40 14.29
C THR A 72 -4.40 5.54 13.17
N ASP A 73 -4.44 6.04 11.93
CA ASP A 73 -4.87 5.27 10.78
C ASP A 73 -3.83 4.19 10.47
N LYS A 74 -4.26 2.92 10.38
CA LYS A 74 -3.35 1.79 10.18
C LYS A 74 -2.56 1.93 8.88
N THR A 75 -3.22 2.34 7.79
CA THR A 75 -2.57 2.51 6.49
C THR A 75 -1.56 3.65 6.52
N LEU A 76 -1.95 4.85 6.94
CA LEU A 76 -1.04 6.01 6.96
C LEU A 76 0.14 5.79 7.91
N ALA A 77 -0.10 5.20 9.09
CA ALA A 77 0.94 4.86 10.04
C ALA A 77 1.90 3.83 9.42
N TYR A 78 1.39 2.76 8.79
CA TYR A 78 2.21 1.76 8.12
C TYR A 78 3.09 2.38 7.03
N LEU A 79 2.53 3.19 6.12
CA LEU A 79 3.28 3.85 5.04
C LEU A 79 4.44 4.69 5.58
N HIS A 80 4.19 5.46 6.65
CA HIS A 80 5.21 6.27 7.29
C HIS A 80 6.33 5.41 7.92
N GLN A 81 5.97 4.29 8.55
CA GLN A 81 6.94 3.40 9.18
C GLN A 81 7.72 2.57 8.16
N ALA A 82 7.08 2.11 7.08
CA ALA A 82 7.74 1.44 5.95
C ALA A 82 8.82 2.35 5.35
N ARG A 83 8.48 3.61 5.08
CA ARG A 83 9.47 4.61 4.62
C ARG A 83 10.63 4.76 5.60
N ASN A 84 10.34 4.83 6.90
CA ASN A 84 11.38 5.02 7.90
C ASN A 84 12.30 3.81 8.02
N ALA A 85 11.77 2.60 7.88
CA ALA A 85 12.58 1.39 7.86
C ALA A 85 13.48 1.35 6.63
N ASP A 86 12.97 1.66 5.44
CA ASP A 86 13.80 1.75 4.22
C ASP A 86 14.94 2.78 4.37
N HIS A 87 14.65 3.95 4.93
CA HIS A 87 15.65 5.02 5.08
C HIS A 87 16.70 4.79 6.18
N HIS A 88 16.39 4.01 7.21
CA HIS A 88 17.19 3.93 8.44
C HIS A 88 17.56 2.51 8.85
N SER A 89 17.11 1.51 8.10
CA SER A 89 17.43 0.09 8.29
C SER A 89 17.98 -0.49 6.99
N THR A 90 18.39 -1.76 7.03
CA THR A 90 18.73 -2.58 5.87
C THR A 90 17.61 -3.58 5.54
N MET A 91 16.44 -3.41 6.15
CA MET A 91 15.29 -4.28 6.00
C MET A 91 14.56 -3.98 4.70
N GLU A 92 14.16 -5.02 3.98
CA GLU A 92 13.21 -4.91 2.86
C GLU A 92 11.84 -4.47 3.36
N ILE A 93 11.05 -3.82 2.51
CA ILE A 93 9.70 -3.34 2.91
C ILE A 93 8.58 -4.09 2.18
N SER A 94 8.97 -5.03 1.33
CA SER A 94 8.11 -5.96 0.63
C SER A 94 8.85 -7.27 0.39
N LYS A 95 8.11 -8.33 0.06
CA LYS A 95 8.66 -9.62 -0.33
C LYS A 95 7.98 -10.09 -1.61
N LEU A 96 8.69 -10.89 -2.39
CA LEU A 96 8.07 -11.66 -3.47
C LEU A 96 7.31 -12.85 -2.86
N GLU A 97 5.99 -12.87 -3.01
CA GLU A 97 5.21 -14.08 -2.77
C GLU A 97 5.24 -14.96 -4.03
N PRO A 98 5.59 -16.26 -3.88
CA PRO A 98 5.63 -17.17 -5.01
C PRO A 98 4.22 -17.39 -5.59
N PRO A 99 4.11 -17.76 -6.87
CA PRO A 99 2.83 -18.10 -7.45
C PRO A 99 2.27 -19.34 -6.74
N TYR A 100 0.96 -19.38 -6.59
CA TYR A 100 0.27 -20.53 -6.02
C TYR A 100 -1.05 -20.77 -6.74
N THR A 101 -1.55 -22.00 -6.66
CA THR A 101 -2.86 -22.37 -7.20
C THR A 101 -3.75 -22.75 -6.04
N THR A 102 -4.96 -22.18 -5.99
CA THR A 102 -5.99 -22.60 -5.04
C THR A 102 -6.99 -23.51 -5.71
N LEU A 103 -7.39 -24.53 -4.96
CA LEU A 103 -8.33 -25.56 -5.35
C LEU A 103 -9.51 -25.47 -4.39
N GLY A 104 -10.59 -24.83 -4.83
CA GLY A 104 -11.74 -24.48 -4.02
C GLY A 104 -13.00 -25.26 -4.39
N ALA A 105 -13.90 -25.40 -3.43
CA ALA A 105 -15.24 -25.89 -3.69
C ALA A 105 -16.01 -24.91 -4.60
N PHE A 106 -16.99 -25.41 -5.35
CA PHE A 106 -17.91 -24.54 -6.09
C PHE A 106 -18.66 -23.59 -5.12
N PRO A 107 -18.84 -22.28 -5.45
CA PRO A 107 -19.49 -21.31 -4.58
C PRO A 107 -20.88 -21.78 -4.12
N GLY A 108 -21.09 -21.77 -2.81
CA GLY A 108 -22.34 -22.24 -2.19
C GLY A 108 -22.37 -23.72 -1.82
N ALA A 109 -21.35 -24.51 -2.18
CA ALA A 109 -21.21 -25.88 -1.70
C ALA A 109 -20.83 -25.91 -0.21
N ARG A 110 -21.51 -26.76 0.58
CA ARG A 110 -21.22 -26.97 2.02
C ARG A 110 -20.04 -27.92 2.28
N SER A 111 -19.68 -28.70 1.27
CA SER A 111 -18.62 -29.69 1.29
C SER A 111 -18.10 -29.88 -0.12
N HIS A 112 -16.88 -30.39 -0.25
CA HIS A 112 -16.27 -30.73 -1.53
C HIS A 112 -15.58 -32.09 -1.37
N TYR A 113 -16.04 -33.07 -2.12
CA TYR A 113 -15.49 -34.41 -2.11
C TYR A 113 -14.49 -34.59 -3.25
N ILE A 114 -13.26 -34.94 -2.90
CA ILE A 114 -12.21 -35.31 -3.85
C ILE A 114 -12.02 -36.82 -3.74
N LYS A 115 -12.34 -37.55 -4.80
CA LYS A 115 -12.10 -39.00 -4.90
C LYS A 115 -10.65 -39.28 -5.29
N GLU A 116 -10.12 -38.52 -6.25
CA GLU A 116 -8.75 -38.67 -6.73
C GLU A 116 -8.22 -37.34 -7.25
N LEU A 117 -6.99 -36.99 -6.86
CA LEU A 117 -6.25 -35.85 -7.39
C LEU A 117 -4.81 -36.27 -7.64
N ILE A 118 -4.38 -36.21 -8.90
CA ILE A 118 -2.99 -36.45 -9.30
C ILE A 118 -2.43 -35.15 -9.86
N ILE A 119 -1.36 -34.66 -9.23
CA ILE A 119 -0.57 -33.52 -9.70
C ILE A 119 0.74 -34.09 -10.26
N ASN A 120 1.10 -33.73 -11.50
CA ASN A 120 2.33 -34.21 -12.13
C ASN A 120 3.57 -33.45 -11.60
N SER A 121 4.75 -33.84 -12.08
CA SER A 121 6.01 -33.18 -11.72
C SER A 121 6.14 -31.73 -12.19
N THR A 122 5.29 -31.26 -13.12
CA THR A 122 5.23 -29.87 -13.58
C THR A 122 4.24 -29.02 -12.78
N GLY A 123 3.52 -29.62 -11.81
CA GLY A 123 2.56 -28.91 -10.96
C GLY A 123 1.14 -28.81 -11.56
N GLU A 124 0.88 -29.47 -12.68
CA GLU A 124 -0.43 -29.48 -13.34
C GLU A 124 -1.30 -30.64 -12.84
N ILE A 125 -2.61 -30.43 -12.83
CA ILE A 125 -3.58 -31.47 -12.47
C ILE A 125 -3.67 -32.48 -13.62
N ALA A 126 -3.01 -33.62 -13.45
CA ALA A 126 -3.00 -34.72 -14.41
C ALA A 126 -4.30 -35.55 -14.35
N LYS A 127 -4.93 -35.63 -13.18
CA LYS A 127 -6.21 -36.30 -13.00
C LYS A 127 -6.97 -35.68 -11.83
N TYR A 128 -8.27 -35.49 -12.02
CA TYR A 128 -9.19 -35.08 -10.97
C TYR A 128 -10.50 -35.86 -11.09
N GLU A 129 -10.92 -36.47 -9.99
CA GLU A 129 -12.24 -37.11 -9.85
C GLU A 129 -12.85 -36.68 -8.51
N GLY A 130 -14.08 -36.20 -8.53
CA GLY A 130 -14.74 -35.63 -7.36
C GLY A 130 -15.84 -34.64 -7.74
N ASP A 131 -16.27 -33.84 -6.78
CA ASP A 131 -17.21 -32.74 -6.99
C ASP A 131 -16.62 -31.65 -7.90
N PRO A 132 -17.42 -30.78 -8.53
CA PRO A 132 -16.88 -29.64 -9.26
C PRO A 132 -15.97 -28.77 -8.38
N MET A 133 -14.79 -28.45 -8.90
CA MET A 133 -13.75 -27.67 -8.23
C MET A 133 -13.48 -26.38 -9.01
N ILE A 134 -13.25 -25.29 -8.29
CA ILE A 134 -12.70 -24.05 -8.84
C ILE A 134 -11.18 -24.09 -8.68
N VAL A 135 -10.48 -23.81 -9.77
CA VAL A 135 -9.03 -23.66 -9.78
C VAL A 135 -8.72 -22.19 -10.04
N GLU A 136 -8.11 -21.51 -9.08
CA GLU A 136 -7.65 -20.13 -9.26
C GLU A 136 -6.12 -20.11 -9.21
N PHE A 137 -5.54 -19.56 -10.27
CA PHE A 137 -4.10 -19.33 -10.34
C PHE A 137 -3.79 -17.93 -9.82
N HIS A 138 -2.90 -17.87 -8.83
CA HIS A 138 -2.39 -16.64 -8.25
C HIS A 138 -0.94 -16.47 -8.72
N PRO A 139 -0.63 -15.47 -9.58
CA PRO A 139 0.73 -15.23 -10.04
C PRO A 139 1.63 -14.76 -8.90
N ALA A 140 2.94 -14.82 -9.12
CA ALA A 140 3.90 -14.25 -8.19
C ALA A 140 3.61 -12.75 -8.02
N THR A 141 3.59 -12.28 -6.77
CA THR A 141 3.21 -10.90 -6.48
C THR A 141 4.05 -10.31 -5.35
N THR A 142 4.29 -9.01 -5.42
CA THR A 142 5.05 -8.31 -4.38
C THR A 142 4.09 -7.90 -3.27
N MET A 143 4.32 -8.42 -2.05
CA MET A 143 3.47 -8.15 -0.89
C MET A 143 4.19 -7.31 0.16
N PRO A 144 3.46 -6.42 0.87
CA PRO A 144 4.04 -5.71 2.00
C PRO A 144 4.39 -6.67 3.13
N ILE A 145 5.44 -6.38 3.89
CA ILE A 145 5.82 -7.18 5.06
C ILE A 145 5.60 -6.41 6.36
N THR A 146 5.62 -7.11 7.49
CA THR A 146 5.65 -6.45 8.79
C THR A 146 6.95 -5.68 8.93
N VAL A 147 6.84 -4.37 9.15
CA VAL A 147 7.98 -3.48 9.33
C VAL A 147 8.26 -3.30 10.82
N ARG A 148 9.52 -3.49 11.24
CA ARG A 148 9.94 -3.21 12.61
C ARG A 148 10.67 -1.88 12.69
N ASN A 149 10.18 -0.97 13.53
CA ASN A 149 10.86 0.30 13.80
C ASN A 149 10.85 0.62 15.30
N GLN A 150 12.01 0.99 15.85
CA GLN A 150 12.20 1.32 17.28
C GLN A 150 11.61 0.25 18.24
N GLY A 151 11.78 -1.02 17.90
CA GLY A 151 11.28 -2.16 18.70
C GLY A 151 9.77 -2.42 18.62
N LYS A 152 9.04 -1.67 17.77
CA LYS A 152 7.61 -1.89 17.51
C LYS A 152 7.38 -2.44 16.11
N ASP A 153 6.47 -3.40 16.02
CA ASP A 153 6.08 -4.04 14.76
C ASP A 153 4.83 -3.37 14.19
N TYR A 154 4.87 -3.14 12.88
CA TYR A 154 3.81 -2.53 12.08
C TYR A 154 3.42 -3.51 10.97
N PRO A 155 2.39 -4.33 11.17
CA PRO A 155 1.94 -5.27 10.14
C PRO A 155 1.29 -4.52 8.98
N PRO A 156 1.22 -5.14 7.78
CA PRO A 156 0.44 -4.61 6.67
C PRO A 156 -0.99 -4.26 7.12
N PRO A 157 -1.52 -3.10 6.73
CA PRO A 157 -2.80 -2.61 7.21
C PRO A 157 -3.94 -3.40 6.57
N THR A 158 -5.02 -3.58 7.32
CA THR A 158 -6.27 -4.20 6.83
C THR A 158 -7.42 -3.22 6.76
N GLU A 159 -7.18 -1.94 7.08
CA GLU A 159 -8.18 -0.88 7.06
C GLU A 159 -7.54 0.48 6.72
N HIS A 160 -8.35 1.38 6.18
CA HIS A 160 -8.00 2.78 5.95
C HIS A 160 -9.22 3.67 6.22
N LEU A 161 -9.04 4.71 7.03
CA LEU A 161 -10.06 5.68 7.44
C LEU A 161 -11.34 5.03 8.02
N GLY A 162 -11.17 3.88 8.69
CA GLY A 162 -12.27 3.11 9.30
C GLY A 162 -12.92 2.09 8.38
N GLU A 163 -12.53 2.02 7.11
CA GLU A 163 -13.05 1.04 6.14
C GLU A 163 -12.06 -0.11 5.95
N LYS A 164 -12.57 -1.34 5.85
CA LYS A 164 -11.73 -2.52 5.58
C LYS A 164 -11.19 -2.47 4.16
N LEU A 165 -9.92 -2.82 4.00
CA LEU A 165 -9.29 -2.96 2.70
C LEU A 165 -9.73 -4.27 2.04
N VAL A 166 -10.10 -4.18 0.76
CA VAL A 166 -10.35 -5.35 -0.10
C VAL A 166 -9.04 -5.99 -0.53
N ASP A 167 -8.01 -5.17 -0.74
CA ASP A 167 -6.69 -5.57 -1.20
C ASP A 167 -5.62 -4.78 -0.43
N ILE A 168 -4.58 -5.47 0.01
CA ILE A 168 -3.45 -4.92 0.77
C ILE A 168 -2.18 -4.78 -0.09
N HIS A 169 -2.29 -5.04 -1.39
CA HIS A 169 -1.17 -4.93 -2.33
C HIS A 169 -0.50 -3.54 -2.23
N PRO A 170 0.85 -3.44 -2.31
CA PRO A 170 1.55 -2.18 -2.04
C PRO A 170 1.10 -1.02 -2.95
N SER A 171 0.69 -1.31 -4.20
CA SER A 171 0.15 -0.29 -5.10
C SER A 171 -1.19 0.29 -4.62
N VAL A 172 -2.04 -0.51 -3.96
CA VAL A 172 -3.28 -0.04 -3.35
C VAL A 172 -2.96 0.85 -2.16
N LEU A 173 -2.04 0.41 -1.29
CA LEU A 173 -1.60 1.21 -0.14
C LEU A 173 -0.98 2.54 -0.57
N ALA A 174 -0.14 2.52 -1.60
CA ALA A 174 0.44 3.72 -2.22
C ALA A 174 -0.64 4.69 -2.68
N TYR A 175 -1.62 4.18 -3.43
CA TYR A 175 -2.73 4.97 -3.97
C TYR A 175 -3.52 5.66 -2.85
N LEU A 176 -3.89 4.93 -1.79
CA LEU A 176 -4.62 5.47 -0.65
C LEU A 176 -3.83 6.58 0.06
N GLY A 177 -2.52 6.38 0.26
CA GLY A 177 -1.63 7.40 0.79
C GLY A 177 -1.59 8.65 -0.08
N ILE A 178 -1.39 8.50 -1.38
CA ILE A 178 -1.37 9.62 -2.35
C ILE A 178 -2.67 10.41 -2.28
N GLN A 179 -3.82 9.72 -2.34
CA GLN A 179 -5.14 10.37 -2.30
C GLN A 179 -5.35 11.17 -1.02
N PHE A 180 -4.94 10.62 0.13
CA PHE A 180 -5.08 11.30 1.41
C PHE A 180 -4.30 12.63 1.43
N TYR A 181 -3.02 12.61 1.04
CA TYR A 181 -2.19 13.82 1.06
C TYR A 181 -2.55 14.81 -0.04
N GLU A 182 -2.94 14.34 -1.22
CA GLU A 182 -3.45 15.21 -2.29
C GLU A 182 -4.69 15.98 -1.83
N LYS A 183 -5.70 15.29 -1.29
CA LYS A 183 -6.90 15.94 -0.73
C LYS A 183 -6.53 16.95 0.36
N TRP A 184 -5.61 16.60 1.26
CA TRP A 184 -5.19 17.52 2.31
C TRP A 184 -4.52 18.79 1.75
N ILE A 185 -3.66 18.65 0.75
CA ILE A 185 -3.02 19.81 0.08
C ILE A 185 -4.08 20.71 -0.57
N ASP A 186 -5.04 20.13 -1.27
CA ASP A 186 -6.09 20.90 -1.95
C ASP A 186 -7.06 21.58 -0.97
N GLU A 187 -7.48 20.89 0.10
CA GLU A 187 -8.26 21.47 1.18
C GLU A 187 -7.50 22.63 1.85
N SER A 188 -6.20 22.47 2.11
CA SER A 188 -5.37 23.55 2.68
C SER A 188 -5.28 24.75 1.74
N CYS A 189 -5.13 24.50 0.44
CA CYS A 189 -5.10 25.55 -0.57
C CYS A 189 -6.44 26.31 -0.64
N ALA A 190 -7.57 25.63 -0.47
CA ALA A 190 -8.88 26.29 -0.43
C ALA A 190 -9.07 27.14 0.84
N THR A 191 -8.60 26.66 2.00
CA THR A 191 -8.81 27.33 3.30
C THR A 191 -7.87 28.50 3.55
N PHE A 192 -6.59 28.40 3.15
CA PHE A 192 -5.53 29.35 3.54
C PHE A 192 -4.92 30.12 2.36
N ARG A 193 -5.70 30.35 1.30
CA ARG A 193 -5.28 31.10 0.10
C ARG A 193 -4.70 32.47 0.44
#